data_AF-A0AA88U294-F1
#
_entry.id   AF-A0AA88U294-F1
#
_cell.length_a   1.000
_cell.length_b   1.000
_cell.length_c   1.000
_cell.angle_alpha   90.00
_cell.angle_beta   90.00
_cell.angle_gamma   90.00
#
_symmetry.space_group_name_H-M   'P 1'
#
loop_
_entity.id
_entity.type
_entity.pdbx_description
1 polymer ?
#
loop_
_entity_poly.entity_id
_entity_poly.type
_entity_poly.pdbx_seq_one_letter_code
_entity_poly.pdbx_strand_id
1 'polypeptide(L)'
;MGRKKLQMKRIDDKNSRQVTFCKRRSGLMKKARELSVLCDGQVAVVVLSSRGKLYESCAGADRILEGSNIEELSVTDLVHLEEQLNSALVRTRSRKTQLMMKALVTLREKEGNVRDENELLKQEIVATEKKDVDDNNNQSDSSPQHATLQLLPGL
;
A
#
# COMPACT_ATOMS: atom_id res chain seq x y z
N MET A 1 -11.92 22.39 29.22
CA MET A 1 -10.91 21.30 29.28
C MET A 1 -9.51 21.91 29.25
N GLY A 2 -8.74 21.78 30.34
CA GLY A 2 -7.39 22.35 30.46
C GLY A 2 -6.30 21.61 29.67
N ARG A 3 -5.09 22.18 29.60
CA ARG A 3 -3.93 21.62 28.90
C ARG A 3 -3.38 20.41 29.66
N LYS A 4 -3.45 19.22 29.07
CA LYS A 4 -2.82 18.00 29.62
C LYS A 4 -1.33 17.93 29.25
N LYS A 5 -0.50 17.49 30.20
CA LYS A 5 0.94 17.23 29.96
C LYS A 5 1.10 15.97 29.11
N LEU A 6 1.95 16.03 28.08
CA LEU A 6 2.28 14.89 27.21
C LEU A 6 3.75 14.50 27.41
N GLN A 7 4.05 13.21 27.33
CA GLN A 7 5.43 12.73 27.27
C GLN A 7 6.06 13.10 25.91
N MET A 8 7.36 13.40 25.89
CA MET A 8 8.10 13.67 24.66
C MET A 8 8.49 12.36 23.96
N LYS A 9 7.48 11.68 23.44
CA LYS A 9 7.59 10.48 22.60
C LYS A 9 6.56 10.56 21.48
N ARG A 10 6.66 9.66 20.49
CA ARG A 10 5.67 9.56 19.42
C ARG A 10 4.28 9.27 20.02
N ILE A 11 3.25 9.99 19.55
CA ILE A 11 1.86 9.75 19.95
C ILE A 11 1.32 8.59 19.11
N ASP A 12 0.83 7.52 19.74
CA ASP A 12 0.38 6.32 19.03
C ASP A 12 -1.00 6.50 18.40
N ASP A 13 -1.95 7.04 19.16
CA ASP A 13 -3.29 7.33 18.67
C ASP A 13 -3.26 8.32 17.48
N LYS A 14 -3.85 7.89 16.36
CA LYS A 14 -3.79 8.61 15.08
C LYS A 14 -4.51 9.95 15.16
N ASN A 15 -5.65 10.01 15.83
CA ASN A 15 -6.47 11.22 15.92
C ASN A 15 -5.78 12.26 16.80
N SER A 16 -5.33 11.85 17.99
CA SER A 16 -4.55 12.69 18.90
C SER A 16 -3.25 13.16 18.26
N ARG A 17 -2.55 12.30 17.51
CA ARG A 17 -1.34 12.67 16.77
C ARG A 17 -1.63 13.72 15.70
N GLN A 18 -2.69 13.57 14.92
CA GLN A 18 -3.06 14.53 13.87
C GLN A 18 -3.47 15.88 14.46
N VAL A 19 -4.31 15.90 15.50
CA VAL A 19 -4.72 17.15 16.17
C VAL A 19 -3.51 17.83 16.82
N THR A 20 -2.62 17.06 17.46
CA THR A 20 -1.40 17.60 18.07
C THR A 20 -0.44 18.15 17.02
N PHE A 21 -0.27 17.45 15.89
CA PHE A 21 0.51 17.93 14.76
C PHE A 21 -0.02 19.27 14.27
N CYS A 22 -1.33 19.39 14.00
CA CYS A 22 -1.93 20.64 13.54
C CYS A 22 -1.66 21.79 14.52
N LYS A 23 -1.89 21.56 15.82
CA LYS A 23 -1.68 22.59 16.87
C LYS A 23 -0.21 22.97 17.04
N ARG A 24 0.69 22.00 17.13
CA ARG A 24 2.13 22.26 17.32
C ARG A 24 2.76 22.91 16.09
N ARG A 25 2.43 22.45 14.87
CA ARG A 25 2.86 23.07 13.61
C ARG A 25 2.46 24.55 13.58
N SER A 26 1.19 24.85 13.83
CA SER A 26 0.71 26.24 13.85
C SER A 26 1.37 27.08 14.96
N GLY A 27 1.59 26.51 16.15
CA GLY A 27 2.33 27.17 17.23
C GLY A 27 3.80 27.45 16.89
N LEU A 28 4.47 26.50 16.21
CA LEU A 28 5.85 26.65 15.76
C LEU A 28 5.99 27.77 14.74
N MET A 29 5.11 27.81 13.72
CA MET A 29 5.13 28.89 12.72
C MET A 29 4.91 30.27 13.37
N LYS A 30 4.02 30.37 14.36
CA LYS A 30 3.82 31.61 15.13
C LYS A 30 5.08 32.02 15.89
N LYS A 31 5.75 31.07 16.55
CA LYS A 31 6.99 31.34 17.29
C LYS A 31 8.15 31.77 16.38
N ALA A 32 8.27 31.16 15.20
CA ALA A 32 9.25 31.58 14.20
C ALA A 32 9.01 33.02 13.75
N ARG A 33 7.75 33.40 13.50
CA ARG A 33 7.38 34.78 13.17
C ARG A 33 7.65 35.76 14.31
N GLU A 34 7.28 35.43 15.53
CA GLU A 34 7.56 36.26 16.72
C GLU A 34 9.06 36.51 16.86
N LEU A 35 9.88 35.45 16.80
CA LEU A 35 11.34 35.56 16.89
C LEU A 35 11.91 36.48 15.80
N SER A 36 11.39 36.33 14.59
CA SER A 36 11.83 37.13 13.47
C SER A 36 11.49 38.62 13.63
N VAL A 37 10.26 38.94 14.02
CA VAL A 37 9.82 40.34 14.21
C VAL A 37 10.47 41.00 15.42
N LEU A 38 10.71 40.26 16.50
CA LEU A 38 11.23 40.82 17.75
C LEU A 38 12.75 41.00 17.75
N CYS A 39 13.47 40.25 16.93
CA CYS A 39 14.93 40.20 16.98
C CYS A 39 15.58 40.40 15.60
N ASP A 40 14.81 40.83 14.60
CA ASP A 40 15.23 40.94 13.19
C ASP A 40 15.94 39.68 12.67
N GLY A 41 15.53 38.52 13.20
CA GLY A 41 16.10 37.23 12.86
C GLY A 41 15.50 36.68 11.58
N GLN A 42 16.35 36.20 10.67
CA GLN A 42 15.92 35.39 9.53
C GLN A 42 15.63 33.96 9.98
N VAL A 43 14.37 33.53 9.86
CA VAL A 43 13.93 32.21 10.33
C VAL A 43 13.12 31.49 9.26
N ALA A 44 13.56 30.29 8.91
CA ALA A 44 12.86 29.37 8.02
C ALA A 44 12.41 28.11 8.78
N VAL A 45 11.15 27.71 8.60
CA VAL A 45 10.60 26.48 9.19
C VAL A 45 9.98 25.62 8.09
N VAL A 46 10.42 24.37 8.00
CA VAL A 46 9.90 23.36 7.06
C VAL A 46 9.37 22.16 7.85
N VAL A 47 8.13 21.75 7.56
CA VAL A 47 7.46 20.62 8.21
C VAL A 47 6.82 19.70 7.17
N LEU A 48 7.26 18.45 7.15
CA LEU A 48 6.69 17.38 6.32
C LEU A 48 5.73 16.53 7.16
N SER A 49 4.50 16.38 6.67
CA SER A 49 3.54 15.44 7.24
C SER A 49 3.80 14.01 6.75
N SER A 50 3.45 13.01 7.55
CA SER A 50 3.44 11.61 7.14
C SER A 50 2.51 11.31 5.95
N ARG A 51 1.63 12.27 5.57
CA ARG A 51 0.79 12.20 4.36
C ARG A 51 1.45 12.84 3.12
N GLY A 52 2.72 13.22 3.22
CA GLY A 52 3.47 13.87 2.13
C GLY A 52 3.13 15.36 1.92
N LYS A 53 2.35 15.98 2.81
CA LYS A 53 2.07 17.42 2.74
C LYS A 53 3.23 18.24 3.33
N LEU A 54 3.72 19.19 2.55
CA LEU A 54 4.70 20.19 2.96
C LEU A 54 4.00 21.38 3.60
N TYR A 55 4.58 21.89 4.68
CA TYR A 55 4.19 23.16 5.29
C TYR A 55 5.44 23.97 5.58
N GLU A 56 5.48 25.18 5.05
CA GLU A 56 6.60 26.08 5.18
C GLU A 56 6.15 27.45 5.70
N SER A 57 7.07 28.13 6.37
CA SER A 57 6.94 29.53 6.74
C SER A 57 8.33 30.13 6.77
N CYS A 58 8.50 31.25 6.06
CA CYS A 58 9.62 32.15 6.29
C CYS A 58 9.11 33.43 6.93
N ALA A 59 9.88 33.94 7.88
CA ALA A 59 9.62 35.20 8.54
C ALA A 59 10.92 36.01 8.62
N GLY A 60 10.82 37.32 8.45
CA GLY A 60 11.98 38.24 8.37
C GLY A 60 12.71 38.13 7.04
N ALA A 61 12.00 37.60 6.06
CA ALA A 61 12.54 37.15 4.82
C ALA A 61 11.48 37.28 3.73
N ASP A 62 11.24 38.52 3.33
CA ASP A 62 10.81 38.82 1.95
C ASP A 62 11.81 38.22 0.92
N ARG A 63 12.98 37.73 1.38
CA ARG A 63 14.09 37.22 0.58
C ARG A 63 14.34 35.70 0.61
N ILE A 64 13.78 34.92 1.54
CA ILE A 64 14.17 33.49 1.68
C ILE A 64 13.22 32.54 0.93
N LEU A 65 11.94 32.90 0.74
CA LEU A 65 10.99 32.04 0.00
C LEU A 65 10.21 32.76 -1.10
N GLU A 66 10.10 34.09 -1.10
CA GLU A 66 9.42 34.83 -2.18
C GLU A 66 10.37 35.41 -3.23
N GLY A 67 11.70 35.29 -3.04
CA GLY A 67 12.63 35.93 -3.94
C GLY A 67 14.10 35.65 -3.62
N SER A 68 14.54 34.41 -3.82
CA SER A 68 15.86 34.23 -4.44
C SER A 68 15.78 34.81 -5.85
N ASN A 69 15.76 36.14 -5.92
CA ASN A 69 16.22 36.98 -7.01
C ASN A 69 16.02 36.42 -8.43
N ILE A 70 14.85 36.64 -9.05
CA ILE A 70 14.67 36.41 -10.49
C ILE A 70 15.62 37.32 -11.31
N GLU A 71 16.18 38.36 -10.70
CA GLU A 71 17.20 39.22 -11.30
C GLU A 71 18.65 38.80 -10.99
N GLU A 72 18.88 37.73 -10.22
CA GLU A 72 20.24 37.23 -9.88
C GLU A 72 20.35 35.69 -9.91
N LEU A 73 19.35 34.99 -10.44
CA LEU A 73 19.52 33.60 -10.89
C LEU A 73 20.44 33.62 -12.11
N SER A 74 21.66 33.12 -11.91
CA SER A 74 22.59 32.93 -13.02
C SER A 74 22.04 31.84 -13.94
N VAL A 75 22.38 31.89 -15.23
CA VAL A 75 22.02 30.84 -16.21
C VAL A 75 22.43 29.45 -15.69
N THR A 76 23.51 29.38 -14.91
CA THR A 76 24.00 28.15 -14.28
C THR A 76 23.06 27.58 -13.21
N ASP A 77 22.35 28.41 -12.46
CA ASP A 77 21.38 27.94 -11.46
C ASP A 77 20.13 27.35 -12.11
N LEU A 78 19.70 27.93 -13.24
CA LEU A 78 18.59 27.42 -14.03
C LEU A 78 18.91 26.07 -14.65
N VAL A 79 20.13 25.91 -15.17
CA VAL A 79 20.65 24.63 -15.69
C VAL A 79 20.73 23.58 -14.57
N HIS A 80 21.20 23.97 -13.38
CA HIS A 80 21.27 23.04 -12.25
C HIS A 80 19.87 22.56 -11.82
N LEU A 81 18.88 23.46 -11.80
CA LEU A 81 17.50 23.11 -11.49
C LEU A 81 16.88 22.19 -12.56
N GLU A 82 17.16 22.45 -13.83
CA GLU A 82 16.77 21.57 -14.95
C GLU A 82 17.36 20.16 -14.78
N GLU A 83 18.64 20.07 -14.44
CA GLU A 83 19.32 18.78 -14.24
C GLU A 83 18.79 18.01 -13.03
N GLN A 84 18.46 18.71 -11.94
CA GLN A 84 17.79 18.12 -10.78
C GLN A 84 16.40 17.60 -11.13
N LEU A 85 15.61 18.37 -11.88
CA LEU A 85 14.28 17.96 -12.32
C LEU A 85 14.34 16.76 -13.26
N ASN A 86 15.25 16.77 -14.23
CA ASN A 86 15.46 15.68 -15.16
C ASN A 86 15.90 14.40 -14.42
N SER A 87 16.82 14.53 -13.46
CA SER A 87 17.25 13.42 -12.60
C SER A 87 16.09 12.83 -11.79
N ALA A 88 15.24 13.68 -11.20
CA ALA A 88 14.06 13.23 -10.47
C ALA A 88 13.05 12.51 -11.38
N LEU A 89 12.84 13.03 -12.60
CA LEU A 89 11.98 12.42 -13.61
C LEU A 89 12.49 11.04 -14.04
N VAL A 90 13.79 10.92 -14.34
CA VAL A 90 14.43 9.66 -14.71
C VAL A 90 14.32 8.63 -13.60
N ARG A 91 14.61 9.00 -12.34
CA ARG A 91 14.45 8.11 -11.18
C ARG A 91 13.00 7.62 -11.03
N THR A 92 12.04 8.54 -11.19
CA THR A 92 10.61 8.21 -11.09
C THR A 92 10.17 7.26 -12.19
N ARG A 93 10.56 7.52 -13.44
CA ARG A 93 10.29 6.64 -14.59
C ARG A 93 10.93 5.27 -14.41
N SER A 94 12.21 5.21 -14.03
CA SER A 94 12.93 3.95 -13.78
C SER A 94 12.24 3.12 -12.70
N ARG A 95 11.88 3.75 -11.57
CA ARG A 95 11.14 3.07 -10.49
C ARG A 95 9.77 2.57 -10.95
N LYS A 96 9.03 3.36 -11.73
CA LYS A 96 7.74 2.96 -12.31
C LYS A 96 7.92 1.73 -13.21
N THR A 97 8.90 1.74 -14.10
CA THR A 97 9.23 0.60 -14.98
C THR A 97 9.63 -0.63 -14.18
N GLN A 98 10.49 -0.47 -13.17
CA GLN A 98 10.92 -1.59 -12.32
C GLN A 98 9.76 -2.24 -11.56
N LEU A 99 8.86 -1.44 -10.98
CA LEU A 99 7.68 -1.96 -10.29
C LEU A 99 6.71 -2.63 -11.25
N MET A 100 6.52 -2.06 -12.44
CA MET A 100 5.67 -2.64 -13.48
C MET A 100 6.23 -3.98 -13.97
N MET A 101 7.55 -4.06 -14.18
CA MET A 101 8.21 -5.29 -14.61
C MET A 101 8.12 -6.39 -13.53
N LYS A 102 8.30 -6.03 -12.25
CA LYS A 102 8.06 -6.96 -11.13
C LYS A 102 6.63 -7.49 -11.12
N ALA A 103 5.65 -6.59 -11.25
CA ALA A 103 4.24 -6.98 -11.29
C ALA A 103 3.93 -7.91 -12.48
N LEU A 104 4.51 -7.64 -13.65
CA LEU A 104 4.33 -8.46 -14.87
C LEU A 104 4.88 -9.88 -14.66
N VAL A 105 6.09 -10.01 -14.11
CA VAL A 105 6.70 -11.32 -13.83
C VAL A 105 5.84 -12.13 -12.85
N THR A 106 5.44 -11.51 -11.73
CA THR A 106 4.59 -12.19 -10.74
C THR A 106 3.23 -12.62 -11.30
N LEU A 107 2.65 -11.82 -12.20
CA LEU A 107 1.39 -12.20 -12.85
C LEU A 107 1.57 -13.37 -13.82
N ARG A 108 2.67 -13.42 -14.58
CA ARG A 108 2.97 -14.54 -15.48
C ARG A 108 3.22 -15.84 -14.72
N GLU A 109 3.93 -15.79 -13.60
CA GLU A 109 4.13 -16.97 -12.74
C GLU A 109 2.78 -17.48 -12.21
N LYS A 110 1.89 -16.59 -11.75
CA LYS A 110 0.55 -16.96 -11.29
C LYS A 110 -0.30 -17.54 -12.42
N GLU A 111 -0.24 -16.97 -13.62
CA GLU A 111 -0.94 -17.50 -14.79
C GLU A 111 -0.50 -18.94 -15.12
N GLY A 112 0.81 -19.21 -15.06
CA GLY A 112 1.37 -20.56 -15.23
C GLY A 112 0.85 -21.54 -14.18
N ASN A 113 1.00 -21.20 -12.89
CA ASN A 113 0.55 -22.07 -11.80
C ASN A 113 -0.95 -22.40 -11.90
N VAL A 114 -1.78 -21.40 -12.23
CA VAL A 114 -3.23 -21.60 -12.40
C VAL A 114 -3.52 -22.44 -13.64
N ARG A 115 -2.74 -22.33 -14.71
CA ARG A 115 -2.88 -23.19 -15.91
C ARG A 115 -2.55 -24.64 -15.57
N ASP A 116 -1.45 -24.88 -14.88
CA ASP A 116 -0.99 -26.23 -14.51
C ASP A 116 -1.98 -26.90 -13.54
N GLU A 117 -2.46 -26.16 -12.53
CA GLU A 117 -3.47 -26.65 -11.58
C GLU A 117 -4.79 -26.99 -12.30
N ASN A 118 -5.24 -26.14 -13.24
CA ASN A 118 -6.42 -26.44 -14.05
C ASN A 118 -6.23 -27.66 -14.95
N GLU A 119 -5.01 -27.93 -15.45
CA GLU A 119 -4.73 -29.10 -16.26
C GLU A 119 -4.80 -30.38 -15.42
N LEU A 120 -4.23 -30.36 -14.21
CA LEU A 120 -4.32 -31.46 -13.25
C LEU A 120 -5.77 -31.76 -12.86
N LEU A 121 -6.53 -30.73 -12.50
CA LEU A 121 -7.95 -30.89 -12.15
C LEU A 121 -8.78 -31.45 -13.31
N LYS A 122 -8.50 -31.02 -14.55
CA LYS A 122 -9.16 -31.60 -15.74
C LYS A 122 -8.83 -33.07 -15.91
N GLN A 123 -7.59 -33.48 -15.71
CA GLN A 123 -7.19 -34.90 -15.78
C GLN A 123 -7.87 -35.72 -14.68
N GLU A 124 -8.00 -35.18 -13.47
CA GLU A 124 -8.65 -35.82 -12.34
C GLU A 124 -10.17 -35.97 -12.53
N ILE A 125 -10.84 -34.96 -13.09
CA ILE A 125 -12.27 -35.04 -13.47
C ILE A 125 -12.47 -36.17 -14.49
N VAL A 126 -11.65 -36.24 -15.54
CA VAL A 126 -11.74 -37.32 -16.54
C VAL A 126 -11.47 -38.70 -15.92
N ALA A 127 -10.57 -38.79 -14.94
CA ALA A 127 -10.25 -40.04 -14.25
C ALA A 127 -11.37 -40.51 -13.31
N THR A 128 -12.05 -39.58 -12.63
CA THR A 128 -13.20 -39.87 -11.77
C THR A 128 -14.43 -40.25 -12.60
N GLU A 129 -14.72 -39.53 -13.69
CA GLU A 129 -15.79 -39.88 -14.64
C GLU A 129 -15.61 -41.28 -15.25
N LYS A 130 -14.37 -41.72 -15.52
CA LYS A 130 -14.11 -43.09 -16.01
C LYS A 130 -14.36 -44.17 -14.95
N LYS A 131 -14.02 -43.91 -13.68
CA LYS A 131 -14.30 -44.85 -12.57
C LYS A 131 -15.79 -44.99 -12.30
N ASP A 132 -16.55 -43.89 -12.36
CA ASP A 132 -18.00 -43.93 -12.16
C ASP A 132 -18.72 -44.73 -13.28
N VAL A 133 -18.15 -44.81 -14.49
CA VAL A 133 -18.68 -45.67 -15.58
C VAL A 133 -18.31 -47.14 -15.38
N ASP A 134 -17.10 -47.44 -14.88
CA ASP A 134 -16.67 -48.81 -14.62
C ASP A 134 -17.38 -49.44 -13.41
N ASP A 135 -17.68 -48.67 -12.36
CA ASP A 135 -18.43 -49.15 -11.18
C ASP A 135 -19.91 -49.39 -11.52
N ASN A 136 -20.53 -48.56 -12.38
CA ASN A 136 -21.92 -48.77 -12.81
C ASN A 136 -22.09 -49.97 -13.76
N ASN A 137 -21.04 -50.35 -14.50
CA ASN A 137 -21.08 -51.50 -15.40
C ASN A 137 -20.82 -52.85 -14.68
N ASN A 138 -20.38 -52.79 -13.41
CA ASN A 138 -20.07 -53.97 -12.59
C ASN A 138 -21.15 -54.29 -11.53
N GLN A 139 -22.24 -53.52 -11.49
CA GLN A 139 -23.33 -53.66 -10.51
C GLN A 139 -24.61 -54.31 -11.05
N SER A 140 -24.57 -54.85 -12.28
CA SER A 140 -25.70 -55.56 -12.89
C SER A 140 -25.74 -57.08 -12.61
N ASP A 141 -24.89 -57.63 -11.74
CA ASP A 141 -24.92 -59.08 -11.45
C ASP A 141 -24.72 -59.41 -9.96
N SER A 142 -25.81 -59.40 -9.19
CA SER A 142 -26.04 -60.39 -8.11
C SER A 142 -27.39 -60.17 -7.42
N SER A 143 -28.32 -61.09 -7.69
CA SER A 143 -29.58 -61.24 -6.95
C SER A 143 -29.34 -61.93 -5.60
N PRO A 144 -29.93 -61.48 -4.47
CA PRO A 144 -29.96 -62.29 -3.25
C PRO A 144 -31.27 -63.08 -3.12
N GLN A 145 -31.13 -64.38 -2.91
CA GLN A 145 -32.20 -65.35 -2.69
C GLN A 145 -32.86 -65.12 -1.31
N HIS A 146 -34.18 -65.00 -1.27
CA HIS A 146 -34.95 -64.83 -0.03
C HIS A 146 -35.09 -66.16 0.72
N ALA A 147 -34.68 -66.18 1.99
CA ALA A 147 -34.76 -67.34 2.88
C ALA A 147 -36.21 -67.61 3.37
N THR A 148 -36.62 -68.87 3.24
CA THR A 148 -37.90 -69.44 3.68
C THR A 148 -38.00 -69.53 5.20
N LEU A 149 -39.02 -68.89 5.81
CA LEU A 149 -39.42 -69.13 7.20
C LEU A 149 -40.48 -70.25 7.24
N GLN A 150 -40.16 -71.37 7.87
CA GLN A 150 -41.12 -72.41 8.25
C GLN A 150 -41.81 -72.00 9.55
N LEU A 151 -43.15 -71.89 9.54
CA LEU A 151 -43.99 -71.92 10.73
C LEU A 151 -44.62 -73.31 10.90
N LEU A 152 -44.47 -73.89 12.09
CA LEU A 152 -45.14 -75.11 12.56
C LEU A 152 -46.64 -74.87 12.83
N PRO A 153 -47.50 -75.90 12.68
CA PRO A 153 -48.93 -75.79 12.96
C PRO A 153 -49.27 -76.16 14.41
N GLY A 154 -50.27 -75.48 15.01
CA GLY A 154 -50.91 -75.96 16.24
C GLY A 154 -51.91 -75.00 16.87
N LEU A 155 -53.18 -75.41 16.80
CA LEU A 155 -54.41 -74.97 17.51
C LEU A 155 -55.25 -73.87 16.87
#